data_AF-A0A924PVG1-F1
#
_entry.id   AF-A0A924PVG1-F1
#
_cell.length_a   1.000
_cell.length_b   1.000
_cell.length_c   1.000
_cell.angle_alpha   90.00
_cell.angle_beta   90.00
_cell.angle_gamma   90.00
#
_symmetry.space_group_name_H-M   'P 1'
#
loop_
_entity.id
_entity.type
_entity.pdbx_description
1 polymer ?
#
loop_
_entity_poly.entity_id
_entity_poly.type
_entity_poly.pdbx_seq_one_letter_code
_entity_poly.pdbx_strand_id
1 'polypeptide(L)'
;MKHAIKHLHFIGIGGSGMSAIAEVLHSLGYTVSGSDIVTSATVRRLGELGIHVYPDHAAANVAGADAVVTSSAVLPDNVEVMEARNRRVPIVP
;
A
#
# COMPACT_ATOMS: atom_id res chain seq x y z
N MET A 1 -1.97 15.71 19.45
CA MET A 1 -2.42 15.56 18.05
C MET A 1 -1.41 14.70 17.29
N LYS A 2 -1.40 13.37 17.48
CA LYS A 2 -0.40 12.46 16.87
C LYS A 2 -0.98 11.07 16.51
N HIS A 3 -2.28 10.98 16.20
CA HIS A 3 -2.97 9.71 15.90
C HIS A 3 -3.74 9.76 14.57
N ALA A 4 -3.25 10.50 13.57
CA ALA A 4 -4.02 10.74 12.34
C ALA A 4 -3.86 9.66 11.26
N ILE A 5 -2.79 8.85 11.29
CA ILE A 5 -2.54 7.80 10.31
C ILE A 5 -2.88 6.46 10.94
N LYS A 6 -3.87 5.76 10.39
CA LYS A 6 -4.28 4.41 10.79
C LYS A 6 -4.17 3.44 9.64
N HIS A 7 -4.46 3.88 8.42
CA HIS A 7 -4.45 3.06 7.22
C HIS A 7 -3.37 3.50 6.24
N LEU A 8 -2.43 2.59 5.96
CA LEU A 8 -1.41 2.77 4.93
C LEU A 8 -1.68 1.85 3.75
N HIS A 9 -1.63 2.43 2.54
CA HIS A 9 -1.76 1.68 1.28
C HIS A 9 -0.42 1.60 0.55
N PHE A 10 0.05 0.40 0.26
CA PHE A 10 1.34 0.14 -0.37
C PHE A 10 1.18 -0.16 -1.86
N ILE A 11 1.79 0.65 -2.73
CA ILE A 11 1.80 0.39 -4.18
C ILE A 11 3.04 -0.45 -4.52
N GLY A 12 2.85 -1.65 -5.07
CA GLY A 12 3.92 -2.63 -5.26
C GLY A 12 4.29 -3.35 -3.96
N ILE A 13 3.29 -3.76 -3.18
CA ILE A 13 3.47 -4.32 -1.84
C ILE A 13 4.26 -5.64 -1.82
N GLY A 14 4.28 -6.38 -2.94
CA GLY A 14 5.02 -7.64 -3.09
C GLY A 14 6.53 -7.47 -3.20
N GLY A 15 7.04 -6.24 -3.38
CA GLY A 15 8.48 -5.96 -3.41
C GLY A 15 9.20 -6.35 -2.12
N SER A 16 10.48 -6.70 -2.22
CA SER A 16 11.28 -7.20 -1.08
C SER A 16 11.37 -6.23 0.10
N GLY A 17 11.49 -4.92 -0.17
CA GLY A 17 11.48 -3.88 0.87
C GLY A 17 10.07 -3.56 1.38
N MET A 18 9.11 -3.47 0.46
CA MET A 18 7.74 -3.04 0.76
C MET A 18 7.00 -4.06 1.62
N SER A 19 7.12 -5.34 1.29
CA SER A 19 6.45 -6.43 2.02
C SER A 19 6.91 -6.53 3.48
N ALA A 20 8.20 -6.33 3.74
CA ALA A 20 8.75 -6.35 5.10
C ALA A 20 8.20 -5.19 5.94
N ILE A 21 8.15 -3.98 5.37
CA ILE A 21 7.61 -2.80 6.08
C ILE A 21 6.10 -2.97 6.31
N ALA A 22 5.36 -3.44 5.30
CA ALA A 22 3.93 -3.68 5.39
C ALA A 22 3.58 -4.68 6.52
N GLU A 23 4.32 -5.78 6.62
CA GLU A 23 4.16 -6.77 7.68
C GLU A 23 4.45 -6.20 9.08
N VAL A 24 5.55 -5.45 9.23
CA VAL A 24 5.88 -4.81 10.51
C VAL A 24 4.78 -3.84 10.93
N LEU A 25 4.33 -2.95 10.04
CA LEU A 25 3.25 -2.01 10.36
C LEU A 25 1.93 -2.73 10.70
N HIS A 26 1.62 -3.80 9.99
CA HIS A 26 0.45 -4.61 10.31
C HIS A 26 0.55 -5.22 11.72
N SER A 27 1.70 -5.80 12.07
CA SER A 27 1.95 -6.35 13.42
C SER A 27 1.88 -5.31 14.54
N LEU A 28 2.18 -4.04 14.22
CA LEU A 28 2.07 -2.91 15.14
C LEU A 28 0.63 -2.39 15.28
N GLY A 29 -0.33 -3.01 14.59
CA GLY A 29 -1.76 -2.71 14.70
C GLY A 29 -2.25 -1.64 13.71
N TYR A 30 -1.45 -1.27 12.71
CA TYR A 30 -1.94 -0.42 11.62
C TYR A 30 -2.82 -1.23 10.67
N THR A 31 -3.81 -0.56 10.08
CA THR A 31 -4.49 -1.09 8.90
C THR A 31 -3.54 -0.97 7.73
N VAL A 32 -3.28 -2.08 7.05
CA VAL A 32 -2.39 -2.13 5.89
C VAL A 32 -3.17 -2.75 4.74
N SER A 33 -3.12 -2.08 3.59
CA SER A 33 -3.52 -2.65 2.31
C SER A 33 -2.44 -2.37 1.28
N GLY A 34 -2.55 -2.96 0.10
CA GLY A 34 -1.68 -2.61 -1.01
C GLY A 34 -2.11 -3.22 -2.32
N SER A 35 -1.42 -2.85 -3.39
CA SER A 35 -1.63 -3.36 -4.73
C SER A 35 -0.35 -4.01 -5.24
N ASP A 36 -0.49 -5.09 -6.01
CA ASP A 36 0.62 -5.65 -6.78
C ASP A 36 0.08 -6.43 -7.99
N ILE A 37 0.64 -6.17 -9.16
CA ILE A 37 0.27 -6.88 -10.40
C ILE A 37 0.82 -8.31 -10.43
N VAL A 38 1.87 -8.60 -9.66
CA VAL A 38 2.52 -9.91 -9.63
C VAL A 38 1.98 -10.71 -8.45
N THR A 39 1.21 -11.75 -8.76
CA THR A 39 0.87 -12.76 -7.75
C THR A 39 2.12 -13.58 -7.41
N SER A 40 2.69 -13.32 -6.24
CA SER A 40 3.90 -13.98 -5.74
C SER A 40 3.64 -14.72 -4.43
N ALA A 41 4.60 -15.56 -4.01
CA ALA A 41 4.56 -16.18 -2.68
C ALA A 41 4.50 -15.12 -1.56
N THR A 42 5.16 -13.99 -1.74
CA THR A 42 5.12 -12.85 -0.82
C THR A 42 3.72 -12.25 -0.72
N VAL A 43 3.08 -11.96 -1.85
CA VAL A 43 1.71 -11.41 -1.88
C VAL A 43 0.72 -12.37 -1.22
N ARG A 44 0.83 -13.67 -1.50
CA ARG A 44 0.00 -14.69 -0.84
C ARG A 44 0.19 -14.70 0.67
N ARG A 45 1.44 -14.67 1.14
CA ARG A 45 1.76 -14.65 2.58
C ARG A 45 1.19 -13.42 3.28
N LEU A 46 1.27 -12.23 2.66
CA LEU A 46 0.66 -11.01 3.20
C LEU A 46 -0.86 -11.18 3.32
N GLY A 47 -1.52 -11.77 2.32
CA GLY A 47 -2.94 -12.12 2.39
C GLY A 47 -3.28 -13.08 3.53
N GLU A 48 -2.46 -14.11 3.75
CA GLU A 48 -2.59 -15.06 4.87
C GLU A 48 -2.45 -14.39 6.24
N LEU A 49 -1.68 -13.30 6.34
CA LEU A 49 -1.56 -12.47 7.54
C LEU A 49 -2.79 -11.55 7.76
N GLY A 50 -3.72 -11.47 6.80
CA GLY A 50 -4.89 -10.61 6.86
C GLY A 50 -4.71 -9.23 6.23
N ILE A 51 -3.60 -9.00 5.52
CA ILE A 51 -3.38 -7.78 4.74
C ILE A 51 -4.16 -7.88 3.43
N HIS A 52 -4.96 -6.87 3.11
CA HIS A 52 -5.70 -6.85 1.86
C HIS A 52 -4.80 -6.42 0.70
N VAL A 53 -4.58 -7.31 -0.27
CA VAL A 53 -3.77 -7.04 -1.46
C VAL A 53 -4.63 -7.09 -2.72
N TYR A 54 -4.69 -5.98 -3.44
CA TYR A 54 -5.36 -5.87 -4.74
C TYR A 54 -4.45 -6.41 -5.86
N PRO A 55 -4.98 -7.23 -6.78
CA PRO A 55 -4.18 -7.87 -7.85
C PRO A 55 -3.91 -6.96 -9.05
N ASP A 56 -4.39 -5.72 -9.02
CA ASP A 56 -4.28 -4.73 -10.08
C ASP A 56 -4.02 -3.33 -9.50
N HIS A 57 -3.64 -2.40 -10.38
CA HIS A 57 -3.58 -0.99 -10.03
C HIS A 57 -4.87 -0.29 -10.45
N ALA A 58 -5.63 0.20 -9.46
CA ALA A 58 -6.89 0.91 -9.68
C ALA A 58 -6.99 2.09 -8.74
N ALA A 59 -7.45 3.25 -9.23
CA ALA A 59 -7.64 4.46 -8.42
C ALA A 59 -8.50 4.19 -7.16
N ALA A 60 -9.47 3.28 -7.26
CA ALA A 60 -10.32 2.89 -6.14
C ALA A 60 -9.56 2.23 -4.97
N ASN A 61 -8.39 1.64 -5.20
CA ASN A 61 -7.60 0.93 -4.19
C ASN A 61 -7.09 1.88 -3.08
N VAL A 62 -6.95 3.17 -3.39
CA VAL A 62 -6.53 4.23 -2.45
C VAL A 62 -7.67 4.66 -1.50
N ALA A 63 -8.88 4.15 -1.70
CA ALA A 63 -10.03 4.55 -0.89
C ALA A 63 -9.80 4.27 0.61
N GLY A 64 -9.94 5.33 1.41
CA GLY A 64 -9.79 5.26 2.87
C GLY A 64 -8.35 5.16 3.36
N ALA A 65 -7.33 5.28 2.48
CA ALA A 65 -5.94 5.37 2.91
C ALA A 65 -5.64 6.75 3.53
N ASP A 66 -4.99 6.75 4.69
CA ASP A 66 -4.50 7.97 5.34
C ASP A 66 -3.14 8.39 4.77
N ALA A 67 -2.38 7.44 4.23
CA ALA A 67 -1.15 7.66 3.47
C ALA A 67 -0.93 6.54 2.45
N VAL A 68 -0.24 6.88 1.37
CA VAL A 68 0.22 5.95 0.35
C VAL A 68 1.73 5.82 0.44
N VAL A 69 2.23 4.58 0.38
CA VAL A 69 3.65 4.26 0.38
C VAL A 69 4.01 3.69 -0.99
N THR A 70 5.02 4.27 -1.64
CA THR A 70 5.49 3.87 -2.96
C THR A 70 6.96 3.47 -2.88
N SER A 71 7.39 2.52 -3.69
CA SER A 71 8.83 2.30 -3.92
C SER A 71 9.32 3.09 -5.12
N SER A 72 10.64 3.14 -5.32
CA SER A 72 11.26 3.74 -6.52
C SER A 72 10.86 3.07 -7.84
N ALA A 73 10.29 1.86 -7.80
CA ALA A 73 9.78 1.16 -8.98
C ALA A 73 8.39 1.65 -9.42
N VAL A 74 7.69 2.40 -8.57
CA VAL A 74 6.35 2.94 -8.89
C VAL A 74 6.51 4.25 -9.65
N LEU A 75 5.99 4.28 -10.87
CA LEU A 75 6.06 5.47 -11.71
C LEU A 75 5.04 6.54 -11.28
N PRO A 76 5.32 7.84 -11.49
CA PRO A 76 4.42 8.92 -11.10
C PRO A 76 3.06 8.95 -11.80
N ASP A 77 2.91 8.22 -12.91
CA ASP A 77 1.69 8.07 -13.70
C ASP A 77 0.87 6.82 -13.33
N ASN A 78 1.29 6.08 -12.29
CA ASN A 78 0.47 5.03 -11.71
C ASN A 78 -0.88 5.62 -11.25
N VAL A 79 -1.98 4.94 -11.60
CA VAL A 79 -3.35 5.41 -11.34
C VAL A 79 -3.65 5.63 -9.85
N GLU A 80 -3.02 4.86 -8.96
CA GLU A 80 -3.15 5.01 -7.51
C GLU A 80 -2.34 6.22 -7.00
N VAL A 81 -1.14 6.46 -7.55
CA VAL A 81 -0.34 7.66 -7.24
C VAL A 81 -1.08 8.93 -7.65
N MET A 82 -1.63 8.94 -8.86
CA MET A 82 -2.41 10.07 -9.37
C MET A 82 -3.65 10.32 -8.50
N GLU A 83 -4.36 9.27 -8.10
CA GLU A 83 -5.54 9.41 -7.25
C GLU A 83 -5.20 9.87 -5.82
N ALA A 84 -4.10 9.37 -5.25
CA ALA A 84 -3.62 9.85 -3.96
C ALA A 84 -3.34 11.36 -3.98
N ARG A 85 -2.69 11.85 -5.06
CA ARG A 85 -2.48 13.30 -5.27
C ARG A 85 -3.79 14.06 -5.40
N ASN A 86 -4.73 13.54 -6.20
CA ASN A 86 -6.04 14.14 -6.42
C ASN A 86 -6.82 14.29 -5.10
N ARG A 87 -6.74 13.27 -4.23
CA ARG A 87 -7.36 13.25 -2.90
C ARG A 87 -6.55 13.98 -1.82
N ARG A 88 -5.37 14.50 -2.15
CA ARG A 88 -4.41 15.08 -1.19
C ARG A 88 -4.01 14.12 -0.07
N VAL A 89 -4.02 12.82 -0.36
CA VAL A 89 -3.45 11.80 0.51
C VAL A 89 -1.92 11.91 0.44
N PRO A 90 -1.22 12.01 1.58
CA PRO A 90 0.24 12.04 1.61
C PRO A 90 0.85 10.81 0.93
N ILE A 91 1.89 11.04 0.14
CA ILE A 91 2.66 9.99 -0.54
C ILE A 91 4.05 9.95 0.07
N VAL A 92 4.46 8.77 0.54
CA VAL A 92 5.78 8.50 1.11
C VAL A 92 6.58 7.65 0.11
N PRO A 93 7.66 8.19 -0.49
CA PRO A 93 8.52 7.49 -1.44
C PRO A 93 9.56 6.58 -0.81
#